data_AF-A0A7C5JSW5-F1
#
_entry.id   AF-A0A7C5JSW5-F1
#
_cell.length_a   1.000
_cell.length_b   1.000
_cell.length_c   1.000
_cell.angle_alpha   90.00
_cell.angle_beta   90.00
_cell.angle_gamma   90.00
#
_symmetry.space_group_name_H-M   'P 1'
#
loop_
_entity.id
_entity.type
_entity.pdbx_description
1 polymer ?
#
loop_
_entity_poly.entity_id
_entity_poly.type
_entity_poly.pdbx_seq_one_letter_code
_entity_poly.pdbx_strand_id
1 'polypeptide(L)' 'MMMGMGLIGWVIMLLFWGGLAAGAVLLARALFPGGSPVEEPRELDALQILEMRYARGEIARDDFMRMKQDLEA' A
#
# COMPACT_ATOMS: atom_id res chain seq x y z
N MET A 1 -34.17 -29.78 18.26
CA MET A 1 -33.60 -28.67 17.46
C MET A 1 -32.79 -27.76 18.40
N MET A 2 -31.52 -28.06 18.64
CA MET A 2 -30.64 -27.30 19.55
C MET A 2 -29.21 -27.19 18.98
N MET A 3 -29.10 -26.88 17.69
CA MET A 3 -27.80 -26.63 17.02
C MET A 3 -27.66 -25.19 16.51
N GLY A 4 -28.55 -24.28 16.90
CA GLY A 4 -28.52 -22.88 16.46
C GLY A 4 -27.72 -21.93 17.37
N MET A 5 -27.59 -22.25 18.66
CA MET A 5 -27.03 -21.31 19.65
C MET A 5 -25.50 -21.15 19.54
N GLY A 6 -24.78 -22.21 19.13
CA GLY A 6 -23.32 -22.16 18.97
C GLY A 6 -22.88 -21.31 17.76
N LEU A 7 -23.64 -21.35 16.67
CA LEU A 7 -23.38 -20.56 15.47
C LEU A 7 -23.58 -19.06 15.72
N ILE A 8 -24.66 -18.69 16.43
CA ILE A 8 -24.95 -17.30 16.78
C ILE A 8 -23.83 -16.71 17.65
N GLY A 9 -23.35 -17.47 18.66
CA GLY A 9 -22.23 -17.02 19.50
C GLY A 9 -20.95 -16.79 18.69
N TRP A 10 -20.65 -17.67 17.73
CA TRP A 10 -19.46 -17.56 16.89
C TRP A 10 -19.53 -16.34 15.95
N VAL A 11 -20.71 -16.08 15.37
CA VAL A 11 -20.94 -14.89 14.53
C VAL A 11 -20.78 -13.61 15.33
N ILE A 12 -21.38 -13.51 16.52
CA ILE A 12 -21.25 -12.32 17.38
C ILE A 12 -19.78 -12.08 17.75
N MET A 13 -19.02 -13.15 18.04
CA MET A 13 -17.61 -13.04 18.38
C MET A 13 -16.77 -12.53 17.20
N LEU A 14 -17.00 -13.05 16.00
CA LEU A 14 -16.34 -12.55 14.78
C LEU A 14 -16.73 -11.11 14.45
N LEU A 15 -17.99 -10.74 14.63
CA LEU A 15 -18.44 -9.36 14.45
C LEU A 15 -17.78 -8.42 15.45
N PHE A 16 -17.60 -8.85 16.70
CA PHE A 16 -16.89 -8.07 17.71
C PHE A 16 -15.42 -7.85 17.32
N TRP A 17 -14.69 -8.91 16.95
CA TRP A 17 -13.29 -8.79 16.52
C TRP A 17 -13.14 -8.03 15.21
N GLY A 18 -14.00 -8.31 14.23
CA GLY A 18 -14.02 -7.62 12.95
C GLY A 18 -14.35 -6.14 13.11
N GLY A 19 -15.32 -5.80 13.96
CA GLY A 19 -15.66 -4.43 14.31
C GLY A 19 -14.53 -3.71 15.04
N LEU A 20 -13.88 -4.38 16.00
CA LEU A 20 -12.72 -3.84 16.72
C LEU A 20 -11.54 -3.56 15.77
N ALA A 21 -11.23 -4.50 14.87
CA ALA A 21 -10.19 -4.34 13.86
C ALA A 21 -10.53 -3.21 12.87
N ALA A 22 -11.76 -3.20 12.35
CA ALA A 22 -12.22 -2.15 11.44
C ALA A 22 -12.19 -0.77 12.09
N GLY A 23 -12.62 -0.66 13.35
CA GLY A 23 -12.54 0.57 14.13
C GLY A 23 -11.10 1.05 14.33
N ALA A 24 -10.19 0.15 14.68
CA ALA A 24 -8.77 0.45 14.82
C ALA A 24 -8.14 0.93 13.50
N VAL A 25 -8.45 0.26 12.38
CA VAL A 25 -7.97 0.66 11.05
C VAL A 25 -8.53 2.00 10.62
N LEU A 26 -9.83 2.26 10.87
CA LEU A 26 -10.47 3.54 10.53
C LEU A 26 -9.86 4.68 11.35
N LEU A 27 -9.60 4.45 12.63
CA LEU A 27 -8.98 5.44 13.52
C LEU A 27 -7.52 5.71 13.11
N ALA A 28 -6.76 4.65 12.78
CA ALA A 28 -5.42 4.80 12.24
C ALA A 28 -5.44 5.60 10.92
N ARG A 29 -6.35 5.28 9.99
CA ARG A 29 -6.49 6.01 8.72
C ARG A 29 -6.87 7.48 8.92
N ALA A 30 -7.70 7.77 9.91
CA ALA A 30 -8.12 9.14 10.25
C ALA A 30 -7.01 9.96 10.92
N LEU A 31 -6.16 9.32 11.74
CA LEU A 31 -5.03 9.97 12.41
C LEU A 31 -3.78 10.08 11.51
N PHE A 32 -3.65 9.21 10.51
CA PHE A 32 -2.59 9.24 9.51
C PHE A 32 -3.14 9.50 8.10
N PRO A 33 -3.72 10.69 7.82
CA PRO A 33 -4.27 11.02 6.50
C PRO A 33 -3.21 11.11 5.38
N GLY A 34 -1.92 10.95 5.69
CA GLY A 34 -0.81 10.90 4.73
C GLY A 34 -0.19 9.52 4.54
N GLY A 35 -0.73 8.48 5.20
CA GLY A 35 -0.41 7.11 4.84
C GLY A 35 -1.14 6.81 3.53
N SER A 36 -0.54 7.16 2.39
CA SER A 36 -0.87 6.53 1.13
C SER A 36 -1.07 5.04 1.41
N PRO A 37 -2.05 4.37 0.76
CA PRO A 37 -1.96 2.92 0.71
C PRO A 37 -0.51 2.65 0.35
N VAL A 38 0.14 1.76 1.10
CA VAL A 38 1.33 1.11 0.59
C VAL A 38 0.79 0.41 -0.65
N GLU A 39 0.69 1.15 -1.77
CA GLU A 39 0.87 0.64 -3.10
C GLU A 39 2.07 -0.26 -2.91
N GLU A 40 1.84 -1.53 -3.21
CA GLU A 40 2.85 -2.55 -3.08
C GLU A 40 4.20 -1.96 -3.53
N PRO A 41 5.33 -2.37 -2.95
CA PRO A 41 6.63 -2.10 -3.52
C PRO A 41 6.79 -2.86 -4.85
N ARG A 42 5.86 -2.69 -5.80
CA ARG A 42 6.14 -2.69 -7.22
C ARG A 42 7.04 -1.49 -7.42
N GLU A 43 8.33 -1.76 -7.35
CA GLU A 43 9.37 -0.85 -7.80
C GLU A 43 9.51 0.35 -6.85
N LEU A 44 10.66 0.45 -6.19
CA LEU A 44 11.26 1.78 -6.11
C LEU A 44 11.35 2.24 -7.56
N ASP A 45 10.39 3.09 -7.93
CA ASP A 45 10.12 3.63 -9.26
C ASP A 45 11.42 3.68 -10.05
N ALA A 46 11.56 2.85 -11.09
CA ALA A 46 12.81 2.75 -11.85
C ALA A 46 13.26 4.14 -12.33
N LEU A 47 12.30 5.06 -12.49
CA LEU A 47 12.49 6.48 -12.71
C LEU A 47 13.24 7.19 -11.55
N GLN A 48 12.90 6.96 -10.28
CA GLN A 48 13.60 7.53 -9.12
C GLN A 48 15.05 7.05 -9.03
N ILE A 49 15.32 5.77 -9.33
CA ILE A 49 16.69 5.25 -9.37
C ILE A 49 17.47 5.92 -10.51
N LEU A 50 16.83 6.10 -11.67
CA LEU A 50 17.40 6.76 -12.83
C LEU A 50 17.70 8.25 -12.57
N GLU A 51 16.79 8.98 -11.92
CA GLU A 51 16.97 10.37 -11.51
C GLU A 51 18.13 10.53 -10.54
N MET A 52 18.28 9.63 -9.57
CA MET A 52 19.36 9.69 -8.59
C MET A 52 20.75 9.49 -9.23
N ARG A 53 20.85 8.67 -10.28
CA ARG A 53 22.08 8.46 -11.05
C ARG A 53 22.40 9.64 -11.97
N TYR A 54 21.39 10.24 -12.58
CA TYR A 54 21.55 11.48 -13.34
C TYR A 54 22.03 12.64 -12.45
N ALA A 55 21.44 12.80 -11.27
CA ALA A 55 21.84 13.82 -10.29
C ALA A 55 23.28 13.63 -9.79
N ARG A 56 23.73 12.39 -9.71
CA ARG A 56 25.13 12.04 -9.39
C ARG A 56 26.08 12.25 -10.57
N GLY A 57 25.56 12.49 -11.77
CA GLY A 57 26.35 12.63 -13.00
C GLY A 57 26.88 11.31 -13.55
N GLU A 58 26.34 10.17 -13.10
CA GLU A 58 26.73 8.84 -13.62
C GLU A 58 26.16 8.59 -15.03
N ILE A 59 25.12 9.33 -15.43
CA ILE A 59 24.39 9.15 -16.69
C ILE A 59 24.28 10.50 -17.41
N ALA A 60 24.49 10.50 -18.72
CA ALA A 60 24.31 11.68 -19.56
C ALA A 60 22.82 12.01 -19.76
N ARG A 61 22.51 13.28 -20.02
CA ARG A 61 21.12 13.73 -20.23
C ARG A 61 20.40 12.97 -21.35
N ASP A 62 21.10 12.65 -22.44
CA ASP A 62 20.52 11.93 -23.57
C ASP A 62 20.10 10.50 -23.19
N ASP A 63 20.93 9.81 -22.41
CA ASP A 63 20.66 8.45 -21.92
C ASP A 63 19.51 8.45 -20.90
N PHE A 64 19.48 9.46 -20.01
CA PHE A 64 18.37 9.66 -19.07
C PHE A 64 17.04 9.81 -19.80
N MET A 65 16.98 10.63 -20.85
CA MET A 65 15.73 10.89 -21.58
C MET A 65 15.23 9.64 -22.32
N ARG A 66 16.12 8.81 -22.86
CA ARG A 66 15.75 7.54 -23.50
C ARG A 66 15.18 6.54 -22.49
N MET A 67 15.90 6.32 -21.39
CA MET A 67 15.47 5.39 -20.35
C MET A 67 14.16 5.84 -19.68
N LYS A 68 13.98 7.16 -19.49
CA LYS A 68 12.72 7.72 -18.99
C LYS A 68 11.55 7.41 -19.94
N GLN A 69 11.73 7.60 -21.24
CA GLN A 69 10.70 7.27 -22.24
C GLN A 69 10.38 5.78 -22.26
N ASP A 70 11.38 4.91 -22.14
CA ASP A 70 11.19 3.46 -22.11
C ASP A 70 10.46 2.99 -20.83
N LEU A 71 10.62 3.70 -19.71
CA LEU A 71 9.95 3.40 -18.44
C LEU A 71 8.53 3.99 -18.35
N GLU A 72 8.23 5.05 -19.11
CA GLU A 72 6.91 5.68 -19.19
C GLU A 72 6.00 5.04 -20.28
N ALA A 73 6.54 4.15 -21.13
CA ALA A 73 5.85 3.49 -22.24
C ALA A 73 5.14 2.19 -21.84
#